data_AF-A0A964YNZ3-F1
#
_entry.id   AF-A0A964YNZ3-F1
#
_cell.length_a   1.000
_cell.length_b   1.000
_cell.length_c   1.000
_cell.angle_alpha   90.00
_cell.angle_beta   90.00
_cell.angle_gamma   90.00
#
_symmetry.space_group_name_H-M   'P 1'
#
loop_
_entity.id
_entity.type
_entity.pdbx_description
1 polymer ?
#
loop_
_entity_poly.entity_id
_entity_poly.type
_entity_poly.pdbx_seq_one_letter_code
_entity_poly.pdbx_strand_id
1 'polypeptide(L)'
;RITLEQSQEILSNPEIGLDWSRVVHGDQRFEIKRPIVAGDTFKCFSAIESYKVTAGNEIVTVRSDLHSAGQLVVSTWSTLVVRA
;
A
#
# COMPACT_ATOMS: atom_id res chain seq x y z
N ARG A 1 -12.57 0.09 3.42
CA ARG A 1 -11.71 -0.53 2.38
C ARG A 1 -10.30 -0.51 2.96
N ILE A 2 -9.94 -1.49 3.80
CA ILE A 2 -8.98 -1.22 4.87
C ILE A 2 -7.53 -0.93 4.40
N THR A 3 -6.95 -1.72 3.49
CA THR A 3 -5.56 -1.50 3.01
C THR A 3 -5.45 -0.31 2.06
N LEU A 4 -6.44 -0.13 1.18
CA LEU A 4 -6.49 0.98 0.24
C LEU A 4 -6.59 2.32 0.98
N GLU A 5 -7.48 2.42 1.96
CA GLU A 5 -7.70 3.63 2.75
C GLU A 5 -6.43 4.01 3.52
N GLN A 6 -5.80 3.05 4.20
CA GLN A 6 -4.58 3.30 4.96
C GLN A 6 -3.38 3.67 4.07
N SER A 7 -3.24 3.07 2.88
CA SER A 7 -2.16 3.41 1.95
C SER A 7 -2.38 4.78 1.29
N GLN A 8 -3.63 5.11 0.91
CA GLN A 8 -3.97 6.42 0.36
C GLN A 8 -3.79 7.54 1.37
N GLU A 9 -4.13 7.33 2.65
CA GLU A 9 -3.93 8.32 3.70
C GLU A 9 -2.46 8.74 3.80
N ILE A 10 -1.54 7.77 3.82
CA ILE A 10 -0.10 8.05 3.86
C ILE A 10 0.33 8.77 2.58
N LEU A 11 -0.04 8.24 1.41
CA LEU A 11 0.37 8.77 0.09
C LEU A 11 -0.21 10.15 -0.24
N SER A 12 -1.33 10.52 0.39
CA SER A 12 -1.98 11.82 0.20
C SER A 12 -1.38 12.92 1.06
N ASN A 13 -0.38 12.62 1.90
CA ASN A 13 0.35 13.63 2.64
C ASN A 13 0.98 14.64 1.65
N PRO A 14 0.70 15.94 1.79
CA PRO A 14 1.28 16.99 0.95
C PRO A 14 2.82 16.97 0.87
N GLU A 15 3.51 16.46 1.90
CA GLU A 15 4.97 16.32 1.91
C GLU A 15 5.48 15.26 0.91
N ILE A 16 4.65 14.31 0.49
CA ILE A 16 5.01 13.32 -0.54
C ILE A 16 4.80 13.91 -1.94
N GLY A 17 3.77 14.75 -2.11
CA GLY A 17 3.63 15.58 -3.32
C GLY A 17 3.31 14.84 -4.61
N LEU A 18 2.70 13.64 -4.56
CA LEU A 18 2.37 12.86 -5.76
C LEU A 18 1.33 13.57 -6.64
N ASP A 19 1.60 13.66 -7.94
CA ASP A 19 0.59 14.06 -8.92
C ASP A 19 -0.39 12.91 -9.21
N TRP A 20 -1.49 12.89 -8.44
CA TRP A 20 -2.55 11.89 -8.56
C TRP A 20 -3.18 11.78 -9.95
N SER A 21 -3.12 12.83 -10.78
CA SER A 21 -3.66 12.79 -12.14
C SER A 21 -2.86 11.89 -13.09
N ARG A 22 -1.62 11.56 -12.71
CA ARG A 22 -0.69 10.78 -13.54
C ARG A 22 -0.33 9.42 -12.94
N VAL A 23 -0.90 9.06 -11.79
CA VAL A 23 -0.71 7.78 -11.12
C VAL A 23 -1.28 6.63 -11.95
N VAL A 24 -0.47 5.57 -12.08
CA VAL A 24 -0.91 4.24 -12.52
C VAL A 24 -0.52 3.21 -11.48
N HIS A 25 -1.39 2.23 -11.27
CA HIS A 25 -1.07 1.07 -10.43
C HIS A 25 -0.19 0.11 -11.24
N GLY A 26 1.04 -0.12 -10.79
CA GLY A 26 2.05 -0.89 -11.51
C GLY A 26 2.07 -2.37 -11.14
N ASP A 27 2.12 -2.68 -9.85
CA ASP A 27 2.24 -4.05 -9.33
C ASP A 27 1.48 -4.23 -8.02
N GLN A 28 0.95 -5.44 -7.81
CA GLN A 28 0.28 -5.84 -6.60
C GLN A 28 0.76 -7.22 -6.15
N ARG A 29 1.25 -7.31 -4.91
CA ARG A 29 1.69 -8.57 -4.29
C ARG A 29 0.94 -8.84 -2.99
N PHE A 30 0.78 -10.13 -2.68
CA PHE A 30 0.22 -10.61 -1.42
C PHE A 30 1.10 -11.70 -0.82
N GLU A 31 1.26 -11.66 0.49
CA GLU A 31 1.78 -12.77 1.27
C GLU A 31 0.73 -13.16 2.31
N ILE A 32 0.12 -14.33 2.11
CA ILE A 32 -0.99 -14.82 2.93
C ILE A 32 -0.41 -15.75 4.01
N LYS A 33 -0.47 -15.33 5.27
CA LYS A 33 -0.01 -16.14 6.42
C LYS A 33 -1.09 -17.14 6.84
N ARG A 34 -2.36 -16.76 6.74
CA ARG A 34 -3.51 -17.66 6.84
C ARG A 34 -4.70 -17.13 6.02
N PRO A 35 -5.68 -17.98 5.65
CA PRO A 35 -6.92 -17.53 5.04
C PRO A 35 -7.68 -16.52 5.92
N ILE A 36 -8.31 -15.54 5.27
CA ILE A 36 -9.27 -14.64 5.90
C ILE A 36 -10.63 -15.35 5.95
N VAL A 37 -11.29 -15.30 7.11
CA VAL A 37 -12.60 -15.94 7.31
C VAL A 37 -13.64 -14.94 7.80
N ALA A 38 -14.92 -15.24 7.60
CA ALA A 38 -16.00 -14.40 8.11
C ALA A 38 -15.90 -14.27 9.65
N GLY A 39 -16.13 -13.06 10.15
CA GLY A 39 -15.97 -12.73 11.57
C GLY A 39 -14.58 -12.22 11.95
N ASP A 40 -13.58 -12.32 11.06
CA ASP A 40 -12.31 -11.64 11.29
C ASP A 40 -12.50 -10.12 11.39
N THR A 41 -11.86 -9.52 12.40
CA THR A 41 -11.76 -8.06 12.54
C THR A 41 -10.31 -7.64 12.36
N PHE A 42 -10.07 -6.71 11.45
CA PHE A 42 -8.72 -6.33 11.06
C PHE A 42 -8.31 -4.94 11.54
N LYS A 43 -7.03 -4.82 11.90
CA LYS A 43 -6.30 -3.55 11.94
C LYS A 43 -5.27 -3.55 10.81
N CYS A 44 -5.08 -2.42 10.16
CA CYS A 44 -4.12 -2.26 9.08
C CYS A 44 -3.06 -1.25 9.47
N PHE A 45 -1.81 -1.57 9.16
CA PHE A 45 -0.69 -0.64 9.27
C PHE A 45 -0.01 -0.57 7.90
N SER A 46 0.19 0.64 7.40
CA SER A 46 0.86 0.84 6.11
C SER A 46 2.18 1.56 6.31
N ALA A 47 3.15 1.25 5.46
CA ALA A 47 4.44 1.92 5.42
C ALA A 47 4.91 2.03 3.96
N ILE A 48 5.52 3.17 3.63
CA ILE A 48 6.27 3.30 2.38
C ILE A 48 7.56 2.50 2.55
N GLU A 49 7.72 1.43 1.78
CA GLU A 49 8.93 0.61 1.80
C GLU A 49 9.98 1.09 0.80
N SER A 50 9.55 1.74 -0.29
CA SER A 50 10.47 2.36 -1.23
C SER A 50 9.84 3.53 -1.96
N TYR A 51 10.70 4.49 -2.29
CA TYR A 51 10.41 5.59 -3.20
C TYR A 51 11.65 5.80 -4.06
N LYS A 52 11.47 5.87 -5.39
CA LYS A 52 12.57 6.11 -6.32
C LYS A 52 12.10 6.88 -7.54
N VAL A 53 13.01 7.63 -8.14
CA VAL A 53 12.78 8.30 -9.42
C VAL A 53 13.61 7.59 -10.49
N THR A 54 13.01 7.25 -11.62
CA THR A 54 13.70 6.57 -12.73
C THR A 54 13.12 7.01 -14.07
N ALA A 55 13.98 7.53 -14.95
CA ALA A 55 13.60 8.04 -16.26
C ALA A 55 12.41 9.03 -16.22
N GLY A 56 12.40 9.91 -15.21
CA GLY A 56 11.36 10.92 -15.00
C GLY A 56 10.09 10.41 -14.28
N ASN A 57 9.93 9.10 -14.09
CA ASN A 57 8.79 8.56 -13.34
C ASN A 57 9.13 8.42 -11.86
N GLU A 58 8.18 8.71 -10.97
CA GLU A 58 8.27 8.39 -9.55
C GLU A 58 7.62 7.02 -9.31
N ILE A 59 8.30 6.15 -8.56
CA ILE A 59 7.82 4.80 -8.25
C ILE A 59 7.81 4.66 -6.74
N VAL A 60 6.64 4.43 -6.17
CA VAL A 60 6.44 4.26 -4.72
C VAL A 60 5.86 2.88 -4.44
N THR A 61 6.44 2.17 -3.47
CA THR A 61 5.90 0.89 -2.97
C THR A 61 5.42 1.08 -1.55
N VAL A 62 4.16 0.73 -1.30
CA VAL A 62 3.57 0.73 0.03
C VAL A 62 3.29 -0.71 0.45
N ARG A 63 3.77 -1.11 1.62
CA ARG A 63 3.32 -2.32 2.30
C ARG A 63 2.15 -1.99 3.21
N SER A 64 1.15 -2.86 3.25
CA SER A 64 0.06 -2.82 4.22
C SER A 64 -0.06 -4.18 4.91
N ASP A 65 0.03 -4.18 6.24
CA ASP A 65 0.00 -5.37 7.09
C ASP A 65 -1.34 -5.47 7.82
N LEU A 66 -2.10 -6.52 7.51
CA LEU A 66 -3.39 -6.84 8.15
C LEU A 66 -3.21 -7.74 9.34
N HIS A 67 -3.61 -7.24 10.51
CA HIS A 67 -3.60 -7.98 11.76
C HIS A 67 -5.02 -8.28 12.23
N SER A 68 -5.27 -9.52 12.66
CA SER A 68 -6.52 -9.95 13.33
C SER A 68 -6.14 -10.64 14.62
N ALA A 69 -6.84 -10.30 15.72
CA ALA A 69 -6.55 -10.83 17.06
C ALA A 69 -5.06 -10.76 17.48
N GLY A 70 -4.36 -9.70 17.06
CA GLY A 70 -2.93 -9.49 17.36
C GLY A 70 -1.96 -10.30 16.50
N GLN A 71 -2.43 -11.08 15.52
CA GLN A 71 -1.60 -11.87 14.62
C GLN A 71 -1.58 -11.27 13.22
N LEU A 72 -0.42 -11.29 12.56
CA LEU A 72 -0.29 -10.91 11.14
C LEU A 72 -0.97 -11.98 10.27
N VAL A 73 -1.93 -11.55 9.44
CA VAL A 73 -2.75 -12.43 8.61
C VAL A 73 -2.34 -12.33 7.14
N VAL A 74 -2.18 -11.12 6.63
CA VAL A 74 -1.76 -10.85 5.25
C VAL A 74 -0.86 -9.63 5.23
N SER A 75 0.23 -9.69 4.47
CA SER A 75 0.96 -8.51 4.02
C SER A 75 0.66 -8.28 2.55
N THR A 76 0.39 -7.03 2.17
CA THR A 76 0.11 -6.64 0.78
C THR A 76 1.08 -5.56 0.36
N TRP A 77 1.49 -5.56 -0.91
CA TRP A 77 2.31 -4.50 -1.48
C TRP A 77 1.63 -3.93 -2.70
N SER A 78 1.53 -2.60 -2.76
CA SER A 78 1.08 -1.87 -3.94
C SER A 78 2.23 -1.01 -4.43
N THR A 79 2.57 -1.16 -5.71
CA THR A 79 3.51 -0.27 -6.40
C THR A 79 2.72 0.70 -7.26
N LEU A 80 2.87 2.00 -7.02
CA LEU A 80 2.33 3.06 -7.85
C LEU A 80 3.44 3.72 -8.65
N VAL A 81 3.12 4.11 -9.87
CA VAL A 81 4.02 4.87 -10.75
C VAL A 81 3.35 6.20 -11.09
N VAL A 82 3.98 7.32 -10.73
CA VAL A 82 3.63 8.65 -11.25
C VAL A 82 4.40 8.85 -12.54
N ARG A 83 3.68 8.98 -13.65
CA ARG A 83 4.30 9.13 -14.96
C ARG A 83 4.91 10.53 -15.11
N ALA A 84 6.03 10.61 -15.85
CA ALA A 84 6.69 11.85 -16.25
C ALA A 84 5.78 12.78 -17.07
#